data_AF-A0A955D6S5-F1
#
_entry.id   AF-A0A955D6S5-F1
#
_cell.length_a   1.000
_cell.length_b   1.000
_cell.length_c   1.000
_cell.angle_alpha   90.00
_cell.angle_beta   90.00
_cell.angle_gamma   90.00
#
_symmetry.space_group_name_H-M   'P 1'
#
loop_
_entity.id
_entity.type
_entity.pdbx_description
1 polymer ?
#
loop_
_entity_poly.entity_id
_entity_poly.type
_entity_poly.pdbx_seq_one_letter_code
_entity_poly.pdbx_strand_id
1 'polypeptide(L)' 'MHNPILTELAASGYQVHVEHTNGMTNIRIVEPKTSRQFTARGETEHMAALFAKGKVELGLADEQPLLRRAA' A
#
# COMPACT_ATOMS: atom_id res chain seq x y z
N MET A 1 -15.94 -5.04 7.35
CA MET A 1 -15.06 -5.95 8.14
C MET A 1 -13.68 -5.29 8.18
N HIS A 2 -13.11 -5.05 9.36
CA HIS A 2 -11.76 -4.49 9.47
C HIS A 2 -10.72 -5.55 9.08
N ASN A 3 -9.77 -5.19 8.22
CA ASN A 3 -8.69 -6.09 7.85
C ASN A 3 -7.57 -6.08 8.93
N PRO A 4 -7.30 -7.22 9.59
CA PRO A 4 -6.32 -7.28 10.68
C PRO A 4 -4.90 -6.88 10.25
N ILE A 5 -4.53 -7.09 8.99
CA ILE A 5 -3.21 -6.73 8.45
C ILE A 5 -3.00 -5.21 8.47
N LEU A 6 -4.03 -4.43 8.12
CA LEU A 6 -3.93 -2.97 8.10
C LEU A 6 -3.85 -2.42 9.52
N THR A 7 -4.54 -3.07 10.47
CA THR A 7 -4.45 -2.74 11.89
C THR A 7 -3.05 -2.99 12.45
N GLU A 8 -2.42 -4.12 12.12
CA GLU A 8 -1.03 -4.43 12.52
C GLU A 8 -0.02 -3.42 11.98
N LEU A 9 -0.16 -3.04 10.69
CA LEU A 9 0.69 -2.05 10.04
C LEU A 9 0.56 -0.67 10.70
N ALA A 10 -0.67 -0.23 10.96
CA ALA A 10 -0.93 1.03 11.65
C ALA A 10 -0.37 1.00 13.08
N ALA A 11 -0.55 -0.09 13.82
CA ALA A 11 0.01 -0.28 15.16
C ALA A 11 1.55 -0.28 15.17
N SER A 12 2.17 -0.74 14.07
CA SER A 12 3.62 -0.70 13.87
C SER A 12 4.14 0.69 13.46
N GLY A 13 3.25 1.68 13.34
CA GLY A 13 3.57 3.06 13.03
C GLY A 13 3.54 3.42 11.54
N TYR A 14 3.18 2.48 10.66
CA TYR A 14 3.01 2.81 9.24
C TYR A 14 1.77 3.69 9.03
N GLN A 15 1.86 4.64 8.12
CA GLN A 15 0.70 5.43 7.71
C GLN A 15 -0.04 4.68 6.59
N VAL A 16 -1.25 4.22 6.89
CA VAL A 16 -2.08 3.45 5.96
C VAL A 16 -3.21 4.35 5.44
N HIS A 17 -3.29 4.50 4.11
CA HIS A 17 -4.38 5.18 3.42
C HIS A 17 -5.13 4.16 2.57
N VAL A 18 -6.45 4.11 2.73
CA VAL A 18 -7.34 3.21 1.97
C VAL A 18 -8.35 4.07 1.24
N GLU A 19 -8.49 3.86 -0.06
CA GLU A 19 -9.45 4.55 -0.91
C GLU A 19 -10.28 3.51 -1.69
N HIS A 20 -11.59 3.69 -1.70
CA HIS A 20 -12.50 2.83 -2.46
C HIS A 20 -13.10 3.62 -3.62
N THR A 21 -12.82 3.20 -4.85
CA THR A 21 -13.18 3.93 -6.07
C THR A 21 -13.69 2.95 -7.12
N ASN A 22 -14.94 3.11 -7.57
CA ASN A 22 -15.58 2.28 -8.60
C ASN A 22 -15.47 0.77 -8.34
N GLY A 23 -15.72 0.32 -7.10
CA GLY A 23 -15.64 -1.10 -6.73
C GLY A 23 -14.21 -1.63 -6.58
N MET A 24 -13.20 -0.78 -6.70
CA MET A 24 -11.79 -1.12 -6.46
C MET A 24 -11.32 -0.49 -5.16
N THR A 25 -10.49 -1.22 -4.43
CA THR A 25 -9.79 -0.74 -3.23
C THR A 25 -8.33 -0.46 -3.57
N ASN A 26 -7.91 0.78 -3.33
CA ASN A 26 -6.52 1.22 -3.41
C ASN A 26 -5.99 1.38 -2.00
N ILE A 27 -4.81 0.82 -1.73
CA ILE A 27 -4.13 0.93 -0.44
C ILE A 27 -2.76 1.55 -0.68
N ARG A 28 -2.43 2.56 0.11
CA ARG A 28 -1.10 3.17 0.17
C ARG A 28 -0.58 3.06 1.60
N ILE A 29 0.60 2.48 1.75
CA ILE A 29 1.30 2.36 3.02
C ILE A 29 2.57 3.21 2.93
N VAL A 30 2.80 4.06 3.91
CA VAL A 30 4.02 4.87 4.02
C VAL A 30 4.78 4.49 5.28
N GLU A 31 6.04 4.13 5.11
CA GLU A 31 6.98 3.86 6.19
C GLU A 31 7.53 5.18 6.75
N PRO A 32 7.26 5.53 8.02
CA PRO A 32 7.62 6.84 8.57
C PRO A 32 9.13 7.05 8.67
N LYS A 33 9.92 5.98 8.86
CA LYS A 33 11.36 6.07 9.10
C LYS A 33 12.16 6.35 7.82
N THR A 34 11.68 5.87 6.69
CA THR A 34 12.41 5.90 5.41
C THR A 34 11.67 6.73 4.35
N SER A 35 10.43 7.15 4.64
CA SER A 35 9.49 7.70 3.66
C SER A 35 9.20 6.75 2.48
N ARG A 36 9.51 5.45 2.62
CA ARG A 36 9.23 4.46 1.58
C ARG A 36 7.73 4.26 1.46
N GLN A 37 7.23 4.27 0.23
CA GLN A 37 5.81 4.12 -0.08
C GLN A 37 5.55 2.80 -0.80
N PHE A 38 4.47 2.12 -0.41
CA PHE A 38 3.95 0.92 -1.06
C PHE A 38 2.52 1.19 -1.50
N THR A 39 2.17 0.77 -2.72
CA THR A 39 0.81 0.90 -3.25
C THR A 39 0.32 -0.43 -3.78
N ALA A 40 -0.91 -0.78 -3.41
CA ALA A 40 -1.59 -1.96 -3.90
C ALA A 40 -3.01 -1.59 -4.34
N ARG A 41 -3.54 -2.31 -5.32
CA ARG A 41 -4.91 -2.18 -5.81
C ARG A 41 -5.52 -3.56 -5.92
N GLY A 42 -6.76 -3.71 -5.46
CA GLY A 42 -7.51 -4.96 -5.55
C GLY A 42 -9.00 -4.71 -5.52
N GLU A 43 -9.80 -5.69 -5.92
CA GLU A 43 -11.27 -5.59 -5.90
C GLU A 43 -11.81 -5.50 -4.47
N THR A 44 -11.07 -6.06 -3.50
CA THR A 44 -11.42 -6.01 -2.07
C THR A 44 -10.25 -5.52 -1.23
N GLU A 45 -10.56 -4.94 -0.07
CA GLU A 45 -9.58 -4.53 0.94
C GLU A 45 -8.68 -5.70 1.37
N HIS A 46 -9.23 -6.92 1.44
CA HIS A 46 -8.47 -8.11 1.78
C HIS A 46 -7.39 -8.41 0.74
N MET A 47 -7.75 -8.43 -0.54
CA MET A 47 -6.79 -8.67 -1.62
C MET A 47 -5.76 -7.54 -1.70
N ALA A 48 -6.20 -6.28 -1.62
CA ALA A 48 -5.28 -5.14 -1.66
C ALA A 48 -4.28 -5.16 -0.49
N ALA A 49 -4.69 -5.57 0.71
CA ALA A 49 -3.78 -5.69 1.85
C ALA A 49 -2.84 -6.90 1.75
N LEU A 50 -3.31 -8.03 1.22
CA LEU A 50 -2.44 -9.18 0.92
C LEU A 50 -1.39 -8.81 -0.12
N PHE A 51 -1.74 -8.03 -1.16
CA PHE A 51 -0.77 -7.47 -2.09
C PHE A 51 0.17 -6.51 -1.40
N ALA A 52 -0.31 -5.63 -0.52
CA ALA A 52 0.56 -4.72 0.20
C ALA A 52 1.52 -5.45 1.16
N LYS A 53 1.09 -6.58 1.76
CA LYS A 53 1.91 -7.44 2.61
C LYS A 53 2.90 -8.31 1.80
N GLY A 54 2.47 -8.86 0.67
CA GLY A 54 3.25 -9.76 -0.18
C GLY A 54 4.10 -9.09 -1.27
N LYS A 55 3.75 -7.88 -1.73
CA LYS A 55 4.61 -7.02 -2.59
C LYS A 55 5.68 -6.27 -1.79
N VAL A 56 5.70 -6.40 -0.46
CA VAL A 56 6.88 -6.07 0.34
C VAL A 56 7.96 -7.15 0.20
N GLU A 57 7.61 -8.39 -0.16
CA GLU A 57 8.58 -9.47 -0.44
C GLU A 57 8.79 -9.78 -1.93
N LEU A 58 7.77 -9.62 -2.77
CA LEU A 58 7.94 -9.67 -4.22
C LEU A 58 8.28 -8.25 -4.69
N GLY A 59 9.55 -8.03 -5.08
CA GLY A 59 10.03 -6.83 -5.79
C GLY A 59 9.35 -6.62 -7.14
N LEU A 60 8.02 -6.53 -7.13
CA LEU A 60 7.06 -6.49 -8.23
C LEU A 60 5.93 -5.49 -7.94
N ALA A 61 6.04 -4.66 -6.89
CA ALA A 61 5.55 -3.30 -7.01
C ALA A 61 6.72 -2.58 -7.65
N ASP A 62 6.63 -2.38 -8.96
CA ASP A 62 7.61 -1.66 -9.75
C ASP A 62 8.21 -0.53 -8.93
N GLU A 63 9.52 -0.35 -9.09
CA GLU A 63 10.05 1.00 -9.19
C GLU A 63 8.96 1.85 -9.87
N GLN A 64 8.17 2.61 -9.10
CA GLN A 64 7.77 3.88 -9.65
C GLN A 64 9.12 4.58 -9.77
N PRO A 65 9.70 4.74 -10.97
CA PRO A 65 10.63 5.82 -11.10
C PRO A 65 9.83 7.00 -10.58
N LEU A 66 10.30 7.58 -9.46
CA LEU A 66 10.04 8.97 -9.19
C LEU A 66 10.17 9.62 -10.55
N LEU A 67 9.04 10.03 -11.12
CA LEU A 67 9.01 10.87 -12.31
C LEU A 67 9.89 12.04 -11.88
N ARG A 68 11.18 11.98 -12.22
CA ARG A 68 12.02 13.13 -12.33
C ARG A 68 11.25 13.95 -13.35
N ARG A 69 10.45 14.90 -12.85
CA ARG A 69 10.04 16.04 -13.64
C ARG A 69 11.35 16.67 -14.08
N ALA A 70 11.80 16.26 -15.25
CA ALA A 70 12.66 17.06 -16.07
C ALA A 70 11.80 18.23 -16.54
N ALA A 71 12.04 19.40 -15.93
CA ALA A 71 11.91 20.73 -16.50
C ALA A 71 12.53 21.71 -15.50
#